data_AF-A0A365XSU4-F1
#
_entry.id   AF-A0A365XSU4-F1
#
_cell.length_a   1.000
_cell.length_b   1.000
_cell.length_c   1.000
_cell.angle_alpha   90.00
_cell.angle_beta   90.00
_cell.angle_gamma   90.00
#
_symmetry.space_group_name_H-M   'P 1'
#
loop_
_entity.id
_entity.type
_entity.pdbx_description
1 polymer ?
#
loop_
_entity_poly.entity_id
_entity_poly.type
_entity_poly.pdbx_seq_one_letter_code
_entity_poly.pdbx_strand_id
1 'polypeptide(L)'
;MTEQRQPLGPDVMAGDPNCPISITPQNAIPNYAGNVSTANIADAQNVVSQLTFADIWRLPPFRISFGTVHLGVMGVIAGGGRTWQIDINDVNGYSTIAATTVQGNLATASTSERQQYVQQMVRRALEESLSNRRIADVNGPCR
;
A
#
# COMPACT_ATOMS: atom_id res chain seq x y z
N MET A 1 -32.40 14.46 10.89
CA MET A 1 -31.17 15.26 10.72
C MET A 1 -30.06 14.26 10.49
N THR A 2 -29.55 14.18 9.27
CA THR A 2 -28.56 13.17 8.88
C THR A 2 -27.19 13.70 9.25
N GLU A 3 -26.62 13.20 10.33
CA GLU A 3 -25.29 13.59 10.81
C GLU A 3 -24.25 13.08 9.80
N GLN A 4 -23.75 13.99 8.96
CA GLN A 4 -22.60 13.72 8.10
C GLN A 4 -21.38 13.52 9.01
N ARG A 5 -21.05 12.25 9.33
CA ARG A 5 -19.75 11.91 9.88
C ARG A 5 -18.70 12.31 8.86
N GLN A 6 -18.03 13.42 9.11
CA GLN A 6 -16.84 13.80 8.36
C GLN A 6 -15.80 12.69 8.53
N PRO A 7 -15.14 12.23 7.46
CA PRO A 7 -14.03 11.30 7.59
C PRO A 7 -12.95 11.99 8.42
N LEU A 8 -12.62 11.41 9.57
CA LEU A 8 -11.52 11.89 10.41
C LEU A 8 -10.23 11.72 9.60
N GLY A 9 -9.50 12.81 9.41
CA GLY A 9 -8.23 12.80 8.70
C GLY A 9 -7.19 11.89 9.37
N PRO A 10 -6.12 11.51 8.64
CA PRO A 10 -5.05 10.65 9.14
C PRO A 10 -4.46 11.11 10.48
N ASP A 11 -4.42 12.42 10.72
CA ASP A 11 -3.87 13.01 11.95
C ASP A 11 -4.67 12.68 13.21
N VAL A 12 -5.98 12.39 13.10
CA VAL A 12 -6.81 12.04 14.26
C VAL A 12 -6.57 10.59 14.68
N MET A 13 -6.32 9.69 13.72
CA MET A 13 -6.10 8.27 13.98
C MET A 13 -4.66 7.93 14.35
N ALA A 14 -3.70 8.82 14.05
CA ALA A 14 -2.31 8.69 14.49
C ALA A 14 -2.15 8.66 16.03
N GLY A 15 -3.18 9.11 16.77
CA GLY A 15 -3.26 9.04 18.22
C GLY A 15 -4.13 7.91 18.79
N ASP A 16 -4.73 7.03 17.97
CA ASP A 16 -5.54 5.90 18.49
C ASP A 16 -4.62 4.86 19.17
N PRO A 17 -4.71 4.67 20.49
CA PRO A 17 -3.85 3.73 21.21
C PRO A 17 -4.08 2.28 20.80
N ASN A 18 -5.21 1.95 20.16
CA ASN A 18 -5.53 0.62 19.68
C ASN A 18 -5.24 0.41 18.18
N CYS A 19 -4.76 1.45 17.49
CA CYS A 19 -4.35 1.37 16.09
C CYS A 19 -3.03 2.12 15.77
N PRO A 20 -1.94 1.96 16.55
CA PRO A 20 -0.65 2.56 16.25
C PRO A 20 0.06 1.80 15.11
N ILE A 21 -0.28 2.15 13.87
CA ILE A 21 0.39 1.64 12.67
C ILE A 21 1.63 2.48 12.38
N SER A 22 2.73 1.83 11.98
CA SER A 22 3.96 2.48 11.55
C SER A 22 4.37 2.02 10.15
N ILE A 23 5.10 2.87 9.43
CA ILE A 23 5.74 2.55 8.15
C ILE A 23 7.24 2.57 8.40
N THR A 24 7.89 1.43 8.16
CA THR A 24 9.35 1.31 8.32
C THR A 24 9.99 0.93 7.00
N PRO A 25 11.01 1.68 6.51
CA PRO A 25 11.73 1.29 5.32
C PRO A 25 12.56 0.03 5.60
N GLN A 26 12.50 -0.94 4.70
CA GLN A 26 13.28 -2.19 4.74
C GLN A 26 14.43 -2.13 3.75
N ASN A 27 14.72 -3.25 3.07
CA ASN A 27 15.76 -3.38 2.06
C ASN A 27 15.41 -2.61 0.79
N ALA A 28 16.42 -2.37 -0.05
CA ALA A 28 16.20 -1.88 -1.41
C ALA A 28 15.36 -2.87 -2.21
N ILE A 29 14.56 -2.37 -3.15
CA ILE A 29 13.79 -3.21 -4.07
C ILE A 29 14.77 -3.98 -4.98
N PRO A 30 14.83 -5.32 -4.93
CA PRO A 30 15.87 -6.09 -5.62
C PRO A 30 15.84 -5.95 -7.15
N ASN A 31 14.65 -5.83 -7.73
CA ASN A 31 14.41 -5.71 -9.17
C ASN A 31 13.92 -4.31 -9.57
N TYR A 32 14.43 -3.26 -8.90
CA TYR A 32 14.02 -1.88 -9.18
C TYR A 32 14.34 -1.47 -10.63
N ALA A 33 13.37 -0.86 -11.32
CA ALA A 33 13.53 -0.42 -12.70
C ALA A 33 14.59 0.68 -12.84
N GLY A 34 15.57 0.47 -13.73
CA GLY A 34 16.66 1.42 -13.95
C GLY A 34 16.20 2.77 -14.53
N ASN A 35 15.13 2.74 -15.34
CA ASN A 35 14.58 3.93 -16.00
C ASN A 35 13.10 4.09 -15.58
N VAL A 36 12.83 5.03 -14.69
CA VAL A 36 11.47 5.37 -14.25
C VAL A 36 11.13 6.76 -14.78
N SER A 37 10.13 6.85 -15.65
CA SER A 37 9.67 8.12 -16.20
C SER A 37 8.70 8.84 -15.27
N THR A 38 8.52 10.14 -15.46
CA THR A 38 7.50 10.91 -14.73
C THR A 38 6.08 10.38 -14.97
N ALA A 39 5.81 9.82 -16.16
CA ALA A 39 4.53 9.17 -16.45
C ALA A 39 4.33 7.92 -15.58
N ASN A 40 5.37 7.09 -15.41
CA ASN A 40 5.28 5.92 -14.53
C ASN A 40 4.98 6.32 -13.08
N ILE A 41 5.57 7.42 -12.59
CA ILE A 41 5.32 7.93 -11.23
C ILE A 41 3.88 8.41 -11.09
N ALA A 42 3.38 9.20 -12.05
CA ALA A 42 2.00 9.69 -12.03
C ALA A 42 0.98 8.53 -12.11
N ASP A 43 1.23 7.55 -12.98
CA ASP A 43 0.39 6.35 -13.09
C ASP A 43 0.45 5.49 -11.82
N ALA A 44 1.62 5.40 -11.17
CA ALA A 44 1.79 4.72 -9.90
C ALA A 44 0.97 5.37 -8.78
N GLN A 45 1.00 6.69 -8.69
CA GLN A 45 0.15 7.45 -7.75
C GLN A 45 -1.34 7.20 -8.04
N ASN A 46 -1.73 7.12 -9.31
CA ASN A 46 -3.11 6.81 -9.71
C ASN A 46 -3.54 5.40 -9.27
N VAL A 47 -2.75 4.34 -9.49
CA VAL A 47 -3.11 2.99 -9.01
C VAL A 47 -3.12 2.90 -7.47
N VAL A 48 -2.23 3.61 -6.78
CA VAL A 48 -2.22 3.68 -5.31
C VAL A 48 -3.51 4.32 -4.78
N SER A 49 -3.96 5.42 -5.41
CA SER A 49 -5.20 6.11 -5.03
C SER A 49 -6.48 5.26 -5.19
N GLN A 50 -6.43 4.22 -6.02
CA GLN A 50 -7.54 3.30 -6.26
C GLN A 50 -7.58 2.15 -5.24
N LEU A 51 -6.48 1.83 -4.58
CA LEU A 51 -6.38 0.70 -3.66
C LEU A 51 -7.33 0.85 -2.46
N THR A 52 -8.34 0.00 -2.34
CA THR A 52 -9.27 0.03 -1.20
C THR A 52 -8.82 -0.88 -0.06
N PHE A 53 -9.38 -0.70 1.14
CA PHE A 53 -9.12 -1.60 2.27
C PHE A 53 -9.40 -3.07 1.93
N ALA A 54 -10.48 -3.36 1.21
CA ALA A 54 -10.81 -4.73 0.80
C ALA A 54 -9.80 -5.30 -0.20
N ASP A 55 -9.27 -4.46 -1.08
CA ASP A 55 -8.29 -4.88 -2.08
C ASP A 55 -6.98 -5.32 -1.43
N ILE A 56 -6.53 -4.63 -0.37
CA ILE A 56 -5.29 -4.93 0.38
C ILE A 56 -5.17 -6.41 0.73
N TRP A 57 -6.30 -7.09 0.95
CA TRP A 57 -6.36 -8.48 1.41
C TRP A 57 -6.63 -9.50 0.31
N ARG A 58 -6.73 -9.08 -0.96
CA ARG A 58 -6.90 -9.98 -2.10
C ARG A 58 -5.72 -10.95 -2.23
N LEU A 59 -5.97 -12.08 -2.89
CA LEU A 59 -4.94 -13.06 -3.20
C LEU A 59 -4.40 -12.82 -4.62
N PRO A 60 -3.15 -13.19 -4.92
CA PRO A 60 -2.67 -13.29 -6.29
C PRO A 60 -3.60 -14.20 -7.13
N PRO A 61 -3.87 -13.89 -8.41
CA PRO A 61 -3.28 -12.83 -9.23
C PRO A 61 -4.11 -11.53 -9.28
N PHE A 62 -4.43 -10.91 -8.15
CA PHE A 62 -5.11 -9.61 -8.14
C PHE A 62 -4.16 -8.46 -8.53
N ARG A 63 -4.65 -7.54 -9.39
CA ARG A 63 -3.93 -6.33 -9.80
C ARG A 63 -4.88 -5.18 -10.15
N ILE A 64 -4.38 -3.96 -9.97
CA ILE A 64 -4.98 -2.70 -10.43
C ILE A 64 -4.04 -2.13 -11.50
N SER A 65 -4.51 -1.98 -12.73
CA SER A 65 -3.70 -1.46 -13.84
C SER A 65 -4.14 -0.06 -14.23
N PHE A 66 -3.17 0.83 -14.49
CA PHE A 66 -3.44 2.15 -15.03
C PHE A 66 -2.25 2.62 -15.86
N GLY A 67 -2.54 3.07 -17.09
CA GLY A 67 -1.52 3.58 -18.01
C GLY A 67 -0.35 2.62 -18.17
N THR A 68 0.82 3.09 -17.75
CA THR A 68 2.12 2.41 -17.92
C THR A 68 2.49 1.46 -16.80
N VAL A 69 1.67 1.30 -15.75
CA VAL A 69 2.01 0.46 -14.59
C VAL A 69 0.84 -0.42 -14.13
N HIS A 70 1.13 -1.34 -13.23
CA HIS A 70 0.13 -2.03 -12.44
C HIS A 70 0.60 -2.23 -10.99
N LEU A 71 -0.34 -2.14 -10.04
CA LEU A 71 -0.19 -2.49 -8.63
C LEU A 71 -0.74 -3.92 -8.43
N GLY A 72 0.11 -4.87 -8.06
CA GLY A 72 -0.26 -6.28 -7.93
C GLY A 72 0.10 -6.89 -6.57
N VAL A 73 -0.64 -7.94 -6.20
CA VAL A 73 -0.30 -8.79 -5.05
C VAL A 73 0.73 -9.82 -5.49
N MET A 74 1.94 -9.76 -4.93
CA MET A 74 3.03 -10.68 -5.24
C MET A 74 2.96 -11.97 -4.42
N GLY A 75 2.44 -11.90 -3.20
CA GLY A 75 2.38 -13.05 -2.33
C GLY A 75 1.66 -12.81 -1.02
N VAL A 76 1.36 -13.92 -0.36
CA VAL A 76 0.86 -13.96 1.01
C VAL A 76 2.06 -14.22 1.93
N ILE A 77 2.20 -13.40 2.97
CA ILE A 77 3.23 -13.59 4.00
C ILE A 77 2.63 -14.17 5.29
N ALA A 78 3.50 -14.56 6.22
CA ALA A 78 3.10 -15.14 7.50
C ALA A 78 2.05 -14.27 8.23
N GLY A 79 1.15 -14.92 8.95
CA GLY A 79 0.03 -14.24 9.63
C GLY A 79 -1.04 -13.70 8.69
N GLY A 80 -1.02 -14.09 7.40
CA GLY A 80 -2.03 -13.67 6.43
C GLY A 80 -1.81 -12.25 5.89
N GLY A 81 -0.58 -11.73 5.97
CA GLY A 81 -0.21 -10.44 5.37
C GLY A 81 -0.09 -10.52 3.84
N ARG A 82 0.24 -9.39 3.22
CA ARG A 82 0.42 -9.30 1.76
C ARG A 82 1.69 -8.56 1.39
N THR A 83 2.32 -9.00 0.31
CA THR A 83 3.33 -8.23 -0.40
C THR A 83 2.69 -7.63 -1.65
N TRP A 84 2.79 -6.32 -1.78
CA TRP A 84 2.30 -5.55 -2.91
C TRP A 84 3.47 -4.93 -3.67
N GLN A 85 3.31 -4.81 -4.98
CA GLN A 85 4.33 -4.27 -5.87
C GLN A 85 3.69 -3.42 -6.97
N ILE A 86 4.35 -2.33 -7.35
CA ILE A 86 4.05 -1.58 -8.56
C ILE A 86 5.12 -1.88 -9.61
N ASP A 87 4.69 -2.35 -10.77
CA ASP A 87 5.54 -2.71 -11.91
C ASP A 87 5.22 -1.86 -13.12
N ILE A 88 6.26 -1.52 -13.90
CA ILE A 88 6.09 -0.95 -15.23
C ILE A 88 5.63 -2.06 -16.19
N ASN A 89 4.55 -1.80 -16.93
CA ASN A 89 3.99 -2.71 -17.92
C ASN A 89 4.99 -2.95 -19.06
N ASP A 90 4.95 -4.16 -19.62
CA ASP A 90 5.75 -4.57 -20.78
C ASP A 90 7.28 -4.47 -20.61
N VAL A 91 7.76 -4.34 -19.36
CA VAL A 91 9.19 -4.38 -19.01
C VAL A 91 9.56 -5.78 -18.51
N ASN A 92 10.47 -6.43 -19.23
CA ASN A 92 11.05 -7.69 -18.79
C ASN A 92 12.21 -7.45 -17.80
N GLY A 93 12.25 -8.22 -16.72
CA GLY A 93 13.34 -8.18 -15.73
C GLY A 93 13.10 -7.16 -14.62
N TYR A 94 13.87 -6.07 -14.62
CA TYR A 94 13.80 -5.02 -13.59
C TYR A 94 12.64 -4.06 -13.90
N SER A 95 11.44 -4.39 -13.43
CA SER A 95 10.19 -3.64 -13.69
C SER A 95 9.65 -2.90 -12.46
N THR A 96 10.09 -3.24 -11.26
CA THR A 96 9.47 -2.74 -10.03
C THR A 96 9.84 -1.29 -9.76
N ILE A 97 8.89 -0.47 -9.33
CA ILE A 97 9.14 0.92 -8.93
C ILE A 97 8.70 1.24 -7.50
N ALA A 98 7.86 0.40 -6.90
CA ALA A 98 7.53 0.46 -5.48
C ALA A 98 7.09 -0.91 -4.97
N ALA A 99 7.29 -1.14 -3.68
CA ALA A 99 6.86 -2.34 -3.01
C ALA A 99 6.55 -2.08 -1.54
N THR A 100 5.55 -2.79 -1.01
CA THR A 100 5.24 -2.76 0.41
C THR A 100 4.86 -4.14 0.94
N THR A 101 5.22 -4.41 2.19
CA THR A 101 4.70 -5.53 2.97
C THR A 101 3.68 -5.01 3.98
N VAL A 102 2.55 -5.70 4.09
CA VAL A 102 1.46 -5.34 5.00
C VAL A 102 1.21 -6.50 5.94
N GLN A 103 1.31 -6.27 7.25
CA GLN A 103 1.05 -7.31 8.25
C GLN A 103 -0.42 -7.72 8.28
N GLY A 104 -0.68 -9.04 8.38
CA GLY A 104 -2.03 -9.59 8.26
C GLY A 104 -2.97 -9.27 9.42
N ASN A 105 -2.45 -8.96 10.61
CA ASN A 105 -3.28 -8.54 11.75
C ASN A 105 -4.03 -7.23 11.48
N LEU A 106 -3.55 -6.38 10.56
CA LEU A 106 -4.24 -5.14 10.18
C LEU A 106 -5.56 -5.42 9.43
N ALA A 107 -5.79 -6.63 8.94
CA ALA A 107 -7.08 -7.05 8.39
C ALA A 107 -8.19 -7.10 9.44
N THR A 108 -7.83 -7.10 10.73
CA THR A 108 -8.79 -7.18 11.85
C THR A 108 -9.33 -5.81 12.30
N ALA A 109 -8.94 -4.72 11.62
CA ALA A 109 -9.49 -3.38 11.86
C ALA A 109 -11.03 -3.40 11.79
N SER A 110 -11.66 -3.24 12.96
CA SER A 110 -13.08 -3.54 13.16
C SER A 110 -14.04 -2.40 12.79
N THR A 111 -13.55 -1.17 12.70
CA THR A 111 -14.35 0.02 12.39
C THR A 111 -13.98 0.59 11.02
N SER A 112 -14.94 1.26 10.38
CA SER A 112 -14.73 1.93 9.09
C SER A 112 -13.55 2.91 9.13
N GLU A 113 -13.41 3.63 10.24
CA GLU A 113 -12.37 4.63 10.47
C GLU A 113 -10.98 4.00 10.54
N ARG A 114 -10.85 2.85 11.22
CA ARG A 114 -9.59 2.09 11.28
C ARG A 114 -9.26 1.43 9.95
N GLN A 115 -10.25 0.92 9.24
CA GLN A 115 -10.06 0.38 7.90
C GLN A 115 -9.57 1.45 6.92
N GLN A 116 -10.15 2.66 6.99
CA GLN A 116 -9.67 3.82 6.22
C GLN A 116 -8.24 4.21 6.62
N TYR A 117 -7.91 4.19 7.91
CA TYR A 117 -6.56 4.48 8.36
C TYR A 117 -5.54 3.44 7.88
N VAL A 118 -5.83 2.14 8.00
CA VAL A 118 -4.99 1.07 7.43
C VAL A 118 -4.79 1.30 5.94
N GLN A 119 -5.87 1.59 5.20
CA GLN A 119 -5.80 1.88 3.77
C GLN A 119 -4.89 3.07 3.46
N GLN A 120 -5.02 4.17 4.21
CA GLN A 120 -4.16 5.34 4.07
C GLN A 120 -2.69 5.02 4.35
N MET A 121 -2.40 4.24 5.39
CA MET A 121 -1.04 3.84 5.74
C MET A 121 -0.39 2.95 4.68
N VAL A 122 -1.15 2.03 4.08
CA VAL A 122 -0.65 1.21 2.96
C VAL A 122 -0.40 2.06 1.71
N ARG A 123 -1.28 3.00 1.39
CA ARG A 123 -1.09 3.93 0.27
C ARG A 123 0.15 4.80 0.48
N ARG A 124 0.30 5.38 1.67
CA ARG A 124 1.46 6.17 2.04
C ARG A 124 2.75 5.35 1.98
N ALA A 125 2.73 4.08 2.39
CA ALA A 125 3.90 3.21 2.30
C ALA A 125 4.34 2.95 0.85
N LEU A 126 3.38 2.78 -0.07
CA LEU A 126 3.65 2.69 -1.50
C LEU A 126 4.24 4.00 -2.05
N GLU A 127 3.71 5.15 -1.63
CA GLU A 127 4.24 6.47 -2.01
C GLU A 127 5.65 6.72 -1.47
N GLU A 128 5.93 6.37 -0.20
CA GLU A 128 7.27 6.45 0.37
C GLU A 128 8.24 5.51 -0.37
N SER A 129 7.79 4.29 -0.71
CA SER A 129 8.57 3.34 -1.50
C SER A 129 8.90 3.86 -2.90
N LEU A 130 7.94 4.49 -3.59
CA LEU A 130 8.16 5.18 -4.88
C LEU A 130 9.26 6.25 -4.76
N SER A 131 9.29 6.97 -3.64
CA SER A 131 10.27 8.05 -3.44
C SER A 131 11.66 7.55 -3.06
N ASN A 132 11.76 6.54 -2.19
CA ASN A 132 13.03 6.12 -1.57
C ASN A 132 13.61 4.83 -2.17
N ARG A 133 12.86 4.14 -3.04
CA ARG A 133 13.25 2.90 -3.74
C ARG A 133 13.51 1.70 -2.82
N ARG A 134 12.92 1.75 -1.62
CA ARG A 134 13.00 0.69 -0.61
C ARG A 134 11.63 0.06 -0.43
N ILE A 135 11.62 -1.20 -0.05
CA ILE A 135 10.39 -1.86 0.38
C ILE A 135 9.92 -1.18 1.66
N ALA A 136 8.66 -0.79 1.74
CA ALA A 136 8.06 -0.22 2.94
C ALA A 136 7.28 -1.29 3.72
N ASP A 137 7.51 -1.41 5.01
CA ASP A 137 6.77 -2.34 5.87
C ASP A 137 5.72 -1.61 6.70
N VAL A 138 4.46 -2.02 6.55
CA VAL A 138 3.30 -1.50 7.27
C VAL A 138 2.96 -2.48 8.38
N ASN A 139 3.25 -2.07 9.60
CA ASN A 139 3.17 -2.92 10.78
C ASN A 139 2.55 -2.20 11.97
N GLY A 140 2.20 -2.98 13.01
CA GLY A 140 1.63 -2.48 14.25
C GLY A 140 0.26 -3.10 14.55
N PRO A 141 -0.24 -2.98 15.78
CA PRO A 141 -1.59 -3.42 16.12
C PRO A 141 -2.62 -2.46 15.54
N CYS A 142 -3.71 -3.01 15.01
CA CYS A 142 -4.94 -2.27 14.74
C CYS A 142 -6.13 -3.22 14.87
N ARG A 143 -6.99 -2.97 15.85
CA ARG A 143 -8.16 -3.80 16.18
C ARG A 143 -9.38 -2.92 16.31
#